data_AF-A0A4P7B2R2-F1
#
_entry.id   AF-A0A4P7B2R2-F1
#
_cell.length_a   1.000
_cell.length_b   1.000
_cell.length_c   1.000
_cell.angle_alpha   90.00
_cell.angle_beta   90.00
_cell.angle_gamma   90.00
#
_symmetry.space_group_name_H-M   'P 1'
#
loop_
_entity.id
_entity.type
_entity.pdbx_description
1 polymer ?
#
loop_
_entity_poly.entity_id
_entity_poly.type
_entity_poly.pdbx_seq_one_letter_code
_entity_poly.pdbx_strand_id
1 'polypeptide(L)'
;MKLTINNKSYTFFCVLFLTACKQPYDRTDYVDPRELSEELFSQYGYEYKNMLVKEKGEINSVHIEKNKMSKENFNNIVRKKIKENGWVEVDPEFEDRHLYCYGAKNRMSIMFPTKQHYKNREGNVIDINENLLNKWVVSFLYNAHGVSGCKHIK
;
A
#
# COMPACT_ATOMS: atom_id res chain seq x y z
N MET A 1 -49.87 -60.40 -2.55
CA MET A 1 -49.52 -59.37 -3.55
C MET A 1 -50.11 -58.04 -3.09
N LYS A 2 -49.31 -56.96 -3.21
CA LYS A 2 -49.53 -55.54 -2.82
C LYS A 2 -49.24 -55.14 -1.36
N LEU A 3 -48.12 -54.42 -1.24
CA LEU A 3 -47.60 -53.63 -0.12
C LEU A 3 -48.40 -52.33 0.10
N THR A 4 -48.38 -51.78 1.33
CA THR A 4 -48.30 -50.32 1.59
C THR A 4 -48.02 -50.05 3.08
N ILE A 5 -46.75 -49.89 3.49
CA ILE A 5 -45.94 -48.66 3.70
C ILE A 5 -46.09 -48.03 5.11
N ASN A 6 -45.00 -48.18 5.87
CA ASN A 6 -44.61 -47.45 7.09
C ASN A 6 -44.51 -45.94 6.85
N ASN A 7 -44.95 -45.13 7.81
CA ASN A 7 -44.52 -43.72 7.94
C ASN A 7 -43.68 -43.54 9.20
N LYS A 8 -42.36 -43.77 9.07
CA LYS A 8 -41.37 -43.18 9.99
C LYS A 8 -41.05 -41.78 9.47
N SER A 9 -41.44 -40.77 10.25
CA SER A 9 -41.13 -39.37 10.00
C SER A 9 -39.62 -39.17 10.14
N TYR A 10 -38.91 -38.91 9.04
CA TYR A 10 -37.52 -38.47 9.03
C TYR A 10 -37.50 -36.98 8.74
N THR A 11 -37.38 -36.17 9.80
CA THR A 11 -37.13 -34.74 9.67
C THR A 11 -35.69 -34.54 9.18
N PHE A 12 -35.52 -34.34 7.88
CA PHE A 12 -34.24 -34.00 7.28
C PHE A 12 -33.93 -32.52 7.58
N PHE A 13 -33.20 -32.29 8.67
CA PHE A 13 -32.74 -30.96 9.08
C PHE A 13 -31.58 -30.54 8.15
N CYS A 14 -31.93 -29.86 7.06
CA CYS A 14 -30.95 -29.35 6.09
C CYS A 14 -30.28 -28.10 6.67
N VAL A 15 -29.17 -28.29 7.40
CA VAL A 15 -28.31 -27.19 7.85
C VAL A 15 -27.57 -26.64 6.62
N LEU A 16 -28.18 -25.70 5.92
CA LEU A 16 -27.51 -24.89 4.91
C LEU A 16 -26.50 -24.00 5.64
N PHE A 17 -25.26 -24.47 5.74
CA PHE A 17 -24.11 -23.63 5.98
C PHE A 17 -23.97 -22.67 4.78
N LEU A 18 -24.64 -21.52 4.85
CA LEU A 18 -24.34 -20.36 4.03
C LEU A 18 -23.00 -19.78 4.52
N THR A 19 -21.90 -20.50 4.33
CA THR A 19 -20.59 -19.84 4.30
C THR A 19 -20.59 -18.98 3.07
N ALA A 20 -20.93 -17.70 3.22
CA ALA A 20 -20.70 -16.72 2.18
C ALA A 20 -19.20 -16.73 1.89
N CYS A 21 -18.78 -17.45 0.84
CA CYS A 21 -17.48 -17.26 0.24
C CYS A 21 -17.45 -15.81 -0.22
N LYS A 22 -16.81 -14.94 0.55
CA LYS A 22 -16.41 -13.62 0.05
C LYS A 22 -15.52 -13.91 -1.15
N GLN A 23 -16.01 -13.63 -2.36
CA GLN A 23 -15.15 -13.67 -3.51
C GLN A 23 -14.01 -12.68 -3.25
N PRO A 24 -12.74 -13.10 -3.44
CA PRO A 24 -11.63 -12.18 -3.26
C PRO A 24 -11.84 -10.97 -4.17
N TYR A 25 -11.75 -9.77 -3.60
CA TYR A 25 -11.87 -8.54 -4.35
C TYR A 25 -10.79 -8.52 -5.45
N ASP A 26 -11.20 -8.37 -6.71
CA ASP A 26 -10.28 -8.28 -7.84
C ASP A 26 -9.47 -6.98 -7.75
N ARG A 27 -8.15 -7.13 -7.75
CA ARG A 27 -7.17 -6.07 -7.54
C ARG A 27 -6.43 -5.73 -8.84
N THR A 28 -7.15 -5.61 -9.96
CA THR A 28 -6.56 -5.36 -11.30
C THR A 28 -5.53 -4.24 -11.37
N ASP A 29 -5.71 -3.17 -10.58
CA ASP A 29 -4.84 -1.99 -10.60
C ASP A 29 -3.95 -1.91 -9.36
N TYR A 30 -3.79 -2.99 -8.60
CA TYR A 30 -2.90 -3.03 -7.44
C TYR A 30 -1.44 -3.18 -7.88
N VAL A 31 -0.57 -2.34 -7.32
CA VAL A 31 0.87 -2.53 -7.45
C VAL A 31 1.39 -3.21 -6.17
N ASP A 32 2.02 -4.38 -6.31
CA ASP A 32 2.61 -5.10 -5.19
C ASP A 32 3.79 -4.30 -4.61
N PRO A 33 3.70 -3.84 -3.34
CA PRO A 33 4.75 -3.01 -2.79
C PRO A 33 6.05 -3.77 -2.51
N ARG A 34 6.04 -5.09 -2.34
CA ARG A 34 7.28 -5.87 -2.20
C ARG A 34 8.01 -5.95 -3.52
N GLU A 35 7.31 -6.31 -4.60
CA GLU A 35 7.92 -6.42 -5.93
C GLU A 35 8.49 -5.07 -6.37
N LEU A 36 7.71 -3.99 -6.21
CA LEU A 36 8.18 -2.64 -6.52
C LEU A 36 9.37 -2.22 -5.63
N SER A 37 9.39 -2.62 -4.36
CA SER A 37 10.51 -2.31 -3.47
C SER A 37 11.78 -3.06 -3.86
N GLU A 38 11.66 -4.31 -4.28
CA GLU A 38 12.80 -5.10 -4.76
C GLU A 38 13.39 -4.46 -6.03
N GLU A 39 12.54 -4.04 -6.96
CA GLU A 39 12.96 -3.37 -8.20
C GLU A 39 13.67 -2.03 -7.95
N LEU A 40 13.13 -1.22 -7.03
CA LEU A 40 13.62 0.13 -6.78
C LEU A 40 14.81 0.17 -5.81
N PHE A 41 14.84 -0.71 -4.81
CA PHE A 41 15.65 -0.53 -3.60
C PHE A 41 16.58 -1.69 -3.23
N SER A 42 16.51 -2.84 -3.90
CA SER A 42 17.36 -4.01 -3.62
C SER A 42 18.85 -3.68 -3.47
N GLN A 43 19.40 -2.88 -4.40
CA GLN A 43 20.81 -2.48 -4.39
C GLN A 43 21.24 -1.68 -3.15
N TYR A 44 20.31 -1.03 -2.46
CA TYR A 44 20.61 -0.22 -1.28
C TYR A 44 20.42 -1.01 0.02
N GLY A 45 19.77 -2.18 -0.03
CA GLY A 45 19.34 -2.93 1.15
C GLY A 45 18.27 -2.17 1.94
N TYR A 46 17.14 -2.83 2.20
CA TYR A 46 15.99 -2.18 2.80
C TYR A 46 15.27 -3.06 3.83
N GLU A 47 14.58 -2.42 4.77
CA GLU A 47 13.68 -3.07 5.71
C GLU A 47 12.24 -2.87 5.23
N TYR A 48 11.53 -3.97 4.98
CA TYR A 48 10.12 -3.94 4.56
C TYR A 48 9.20 -4.26 5.73
N LYS A 49 8.12 -3.48 5.88
CA LYS A 49 7.09 -3.69 6.92
C LYS A 49 5.70 -3.67 6.34
N ASN A 50 4.93 -4.71 6.65
CA ASN A 50 3.48 -4.68 6.50
C ASN A 50 2.91 -3.88 7.67
N MET A 51 2.22 -2.77 7.40
CA MET A 51 1.60 -1.97 8.46
C MET A 51 0.12 -2.32 8.60
N LEU A 52 -0.59 -2.43 7.47
CA LEU A 52 -1.99 -2.82 7.44
C LEU A 52 -2.30 -3.57 6.15
N VAL A 53 -2.91 -4.75 6.26
CA VAL A 53 -3.39 -5.52 5.12
C VAL A 53 -4.87 -5.83 5.33
N LYS A 54 -5.72 -5.31 4.44
CA LYS A 54 -7.16 -5.59 4.38
C LYS A 54 -7.54 -5.91 2.94
N GLU A 55 -8.68 -6.57 2.76
CA GLU A 55 -9.18 -6.96 1.43
C GLU A 55 -9.16 -5.82 0.40
N LYS A 56 -9.61 -4.62 0.81
CA LYS A 56 -9.77 -3.43 -0.06
C LYS A 56 -8.74 -2.32 0.17
N GLY A 57 -7.73 -2.55 0.99
CA GLY A 57 -6.75 -1.51 1.30
C GLY A 57 -5.52 -2.04 2.00
N GLU A 58 -4.39 -1.42 1.68
CA GLU A 58 -3.09 -1.88 2.13
C GLU A 58 -2.16 -0.70 2.42
N ILE A 59 -1.40 -0.82 3.50
CA ILE A 59 -0.36 0.14 3.88
C ILE A 59 0.90 -0.65 4.19
N ASN A 60 1.97 -0.33 3.49
CA ASN A 60 3.29 -0.91 3.73
C ASN A 60 4.32 0.20 3.84
N SER A 61 5.42 -0.07 4.54
CA SER A 61 6.56 0.83 4.59
C SER A 61 7.85 0.14 4.22
N VAL A 62 8.76 0.92 3.66
CA VAL A 62 10.14 0.53 3.42
C VAL A 62 11.05 1.57 4.04
N HIS A 63 12.07 1.10 4.74
CA HIS A 63 13.10 1.96 5.33
C HIS A 63 14.47 1.63 4.74
N ILE A 64 15.20 2.67 4.34
CA ILE A 64 16.56 2.55 3.77
C ILE A 64 17.46 3.48 4.54
N GLU A 65 18.59 2.99 5.04
CA GLU A 65 19.55 3.84 5.74
C GLU A 65 20.10 4.93 4.81
N LYS A 66 20.16 6.18 5.27
CA LYS A 66 20.61 7.32 4.44
C LYS A 66 22.05 7.20 3.97
N ASN A 67 22.88 6.46 4.68
CA ASN A 67 24.26 6.18 4.26
C ASN A 67 24.33 5.16 3.10
N LYS A 68 23.26 4.42 2.82
CA LYS A 68 23.20 3.47 1.70
C LYS A 68 22.59 4.08 0.44
N MET A 69 21.69 5.06 0.59
CA MET A 69 21.10 5.80 -0.53
C MET A 69 21.22 7.30 -0.30
N SER A 70 22.06 7.99 -1.07
CA SER A 70 22.18 9.45 -1.01
C SER A 70 20.98 10.14 -1.65
N LYS A 71 20.77 11.44 -1.36
CA LYS A 71 19.78 12.28 -2.08
C LYS A 71 20.05 12.30 -3.58
N GLU A 72 21.32 12.28 -3.98
CA GLU A 72 21.73 12.24 -5.38
C GLU A 72 21.34 10.93 -6.06
N ASN A 73 21.61 9.78 -5.43
CA ASN A 73 21.19 8.46 -5.93
C ASN A 73 19.67 8.39 -6.06
N PHE A 74 18.94 8.92 -5.07
CA PHE A 74 17.50 9.02 -5.17
C PHE A 74 17.07 9.85 -6.39
N ASN A 75 17.59 11.08 -6.53
CA ASN A 75 17.19 12.01 -7.58
C ASN A 75 17.54 11.52 -8.99
N ASN A 76 18.71 10.90 -9.16
CA ASN A 76 19.26 10.56 -10.47
C ASN A 76 18.87 9.14 -10.93
N ILE A 77 18.66 8.21 -9.99
CA ILE A 77 18.41 6.79 -10.30
C ILE A 77 16.98 6.41 -9.93
N VAL A 78 16.63 6.49 -8.65
CA VAL A 78 15.35 5.97 -8.15
C VAL A 78 14.18 6.76 -8.71
N ARG A 79 14.20 8.09 -8.63
CA ARG A 79 13.14 8.96 -9.13
C ARG A 79 12.91 8.78 -10.64
N LYS A 80 13.99 8.52 -11.40
CA LYS A 80 13.90 8.22 -12.83
C LYS A 80 13.18 6.89 -13.07
N LYS A 81 13.60 5.81 -12.41
CA LYS A 81 12.95 4.50 -12.50
C LYS A 81 11.47 4.55 -12.13
N ILE A 82 11.11 5.25 -11.06
CA ILE A 82 9.72 5.44 -10.64
C ILE A 82 8.87 6.00 -11.79
N LYS A 83 9.36 7.05 -12.46
CA LYS A 83 8.66 7.69 -13.59
C LYS A 83 8.62 6.78 -14.83
N GLU A 84 9.69 6.06 -15.11
CA GLU A 84 9.75 5.07 -16.20
C GLU A 84 8.74 3.93 -15.99
N ASN A 85 8.45 3.58 -14.74
CA ASN A 85 7.43 2.60 -14.35
C ASN A 85 6.00 3.18 -14.35
N GLY A 86 5.80 4.37 -14.94
CA GLY A 86 4.48 4.98 -15.12
C GLY A 86 3.92 5.70 -13.89
N TRP A 87 4.69 5.86 -12.82
CA TRP A 87 4.24 6.65 -11.67
C TRP A 87 4.33 8.15 -11.96
N VAL A 88 3.26 8.87 -11.63
CA VAL A 88 3.16 10.32 -11.81
C VAL A 88 3.50 11.01 -10.50
N GLU A 89 4.47 11.92 -10.54
CA GLU A 89 4.82 12.76 -9.39
C GLU A 89 3.76 13.84 -9.19
N VAL A 90 3.33 14.04 -7.94
CA VAL A 90 2.34 15.05 -7.54
C VAL A 90 2.90 15.89 -6.41
N ASP A 91 2.32 17.08 -6.20
CA ASP A 91 2.79 18.00 -5.18
C ASP A 91 2.63 17.39 -3.77
N PRO A 92 3.72 17.32 -2.99
CA PRO A 92 3.66 16.82 -1.63
C PRO A 92 3.06 17.88 -0.69
N GLU A 93 2.25 17.43 0.27
CA GLU A 93 1.70 18.30 1.31
C GLU A 93 2.77 18.79 2.30
N PHE A 94 3.87 18.04 2.46
CA PHE A 94 4.93 18.29 3.42
C PHE A 94 6.28 18.40 2.72
N GLU A 95 7.17 19.24 3.25
CA GLU A 95 8.55 19.31 2.76
C GLU A 95 9.32 18.00 2.98
N ASP A 96 10.47 17.86 2.33
CA ASP A 96 11.33 16.65 2.35
C ASP A 96 10.64 15.35 1.88
N ARG A 97 9.47 15.47 1.24
CA ARG A 97 8.68 14.36 0.73
C ARG A 97 8.53 14.46 -0.78
N HIS A 98 8.57 13.31 -1.43
CA HIS A 98 8.14 13.12 -2.80
C HIS A 98 6.88 12.26 -2.79
N LEU A 99 5.88 12.62 -3.59
CA LEU A 99 4.62 11.92 -3.66
C LEU A 99 4.36 11.47 -5.10
N TYR A 100 3.96 10.22 -5.26
CA TYR A 100 3.71 9.60 -6.55
C TYR A 100 2.38 8.85 -6.54
N CYS A 101 1.68 8.87 -7.67
CA CYS A 101 0.45 8.13 -7.90
C CYS A 101 0.64 7.16 -9.07
N TYR A 102 0.06 5.97 -8.96
CA TYR A 102 -0.10 5.02 -10.07
C TYR A 102 -1.58 4.71 -10.24
N GLY A 103 -2.17 5.36 -11.25
CA GLY A 103 -3.61 5.51 -11.38
C GLY A 103 -4.26 6.13 -10.13
N ALA A 104 -5.56 5.90 -9.97
CA ALA A 104 -6.33 6.46 -8.86
C ALA A 104 -6.17 5.71 -7.53
N LYS A 105 -5.64 4.47 -7.54
CA LYS A 105 -5.72 3.53 -6.41
C LYS A 105 -4.42 3.32 -5.64
N ASN A 106 -3.27 3.69 -6.19
CA ASN A 106 -1.97 3.51 -5.55
C ASN A 106 -1.28 4.85 -5.32
N ARG A 107 -0.67 4.99 -4.15
CA ARG A 107 0.14 6.15 -3.79
C ARG A 107 1.43 5.70 -3.12
N MET A 108 2.53 6.29 -3.52
CA MET A 108 3.84 6.10 -2.90
C MET A 108 4.35 7.44 -2.39
N SER A 109 4.72 7.49 -1.12
CA SER A 109 5.35 8.64 -0.49
C SER A 109 6.78 8.27 -0.13
N ILE A 110 7.77 9.04 -0.57
CA ILE A 110 9.18 8.84 -0.24
C ILE A 110 9.67 10.07 0.51
N MET A 111 10.10 9.89 1.76
CA MET A 111 10.50 10.98 2.64
C MET A 111 11.96 10.87 3.04
N PHE A 112 12.67 11.99 3.07
CA PHE A 112 13.99 12.15 3.67
C PHE A 112 13.87 13.02 4.94
N PRO A 113 13.47 12.48 6.09
CA PRO A 113 13.18 13.30 7.26
C PRO A 113 14.42 14.08 7.72
N THR A 114 14.32 15.39 7.87
CA THR A 114 15.37 16.28 8.43
C THR A 114 15.07 16.71 9.85
N LYS A 115 13.83 16.53 10.31
CA LYS A 115 13.34 16.87 11.65
C LYS A 115 12.22 15.93 12.08
N GLN A 116 11.86 15.95 13.36
CA GLN A 116 10.75 15.14 13.87
C GLN A 116 9.39 15.75 13.56
N HIS A 117 9.27 17.08 13.65
CA HIS A 117 7.99 17.77 13.56
C HIS A 117 7.84 18.49 12.22
N TYR A 118 6.87 18.07 11.43
CA TYR A 118 6.49 18.71 10.17
C TYR A 118 5.13 19.36 10.30
N LYS A 119 4.99 20.57 9.74
CA LYS A 119 3.72 21.29 9.65
C LYS A 119 3.55 21.85 8.24
N ASN A 120 2.44 21.56 7.58
CA ASN A 120 2.13 22.12 6.27
C ASN A 120 1.43 23.49 6.38
N ARG A 121 1.15 24.13 5.24
CA ARG A 121 0.49 25.45 5.18
C ARG A 121 -0.94 25.43 5.69
N GLU A 122 -1.62 24.29 5.64
CA GLU A 122 -2.98 24.08 6.16
C GLU A 122 -3.00 23.85 7.67
N GLY A 123 -1.83 23.71 8.30
CA GLY A 123 -1.70 23.44 9.73
C GLY A 123 -1.71 21.96 10.11
N ASN A 124 -1.77 21.04 9.14
CA ASN A 124 -1.64 19.61 9.37
C ASN A 124 -0.22 19.29 9.86
N VAL A 125 -0.12 18.33 10.78
CA VAL A 125 1.13 17.94 11.43
C VAL A 125 1.46 16.47 11.16
N ILE A 126 2.73 16.18 10.95
CA ILE A 126 3.27 14.82 10.92
C ILE A 126 4.49 14.76 11.84
N ASP A 127 4.48 13.78 12.74
CA ASP A 127 5.59 13.48 13.63
C ASP A 127 6.36 12.23 13.16
N ILE A 128 7.67 12.38 13.01
CA ILE A 128 8.59 11.31 12.63
C ILE A 128 9.32 10.83 13.88
N ASN A 129 9.29 9.52 14.12
CA ASN A 129 10.05 8.91 15.21
C ASN A 129 11.55 9.18 15.03
N GLU A 130 12.26 9.47 16.12
CA GLU A 130 13.70 9.70 16.14
C GLU A 130 14.50 8.62 15.39
N ASN A 131 14.10 7.35 15.54
CA ASN A 131 14.78 6.22 14.91
C ASN A 131 14.60 6.14 13.38
N LEU A 132 13.79 7.02 12.79
CA LEU A 132 13.62 7.14 11.34
C LEU A 132 14.36 8.36 10.77
N LEU A 133 14.94 9.22 11.60
CA LEU A 133 15.65 10.43 11.12
C LEU A 133 16.91 10.09 10.32
N ASN A 134 17.52 8.93 10.54
CA ASN A 134 18.66 8.44 9.78
C ASN A 134 18.27 7.58 8.56
N LYS A 135 16.97 7.48 8.24
CA LYS A 135 16.44 6.63 7.18
C LYS A 135 15.67 7.43 6.14
N TRP A 136 15.63 6.93 4.91
CA TRP A 136 14.52 7.19 4.01
C TRP A 136 13.31 6.43 4.49
N VAL A 137 12.14 7.07 4.46
CA VAL A 137 10.87 6.45 4.81
C VAL A 137 9.99 6.44 3.58
N VAL A 138 9.77 5.24 3.04
CA VAL A 138 8.89 5.00 1.91
C VAL A 138 7.60 4.41 2.43
N SER A 139 6.46 4.94 2.00
CA SER A 139 5.13 4.44 2.36
C SER A 139 4.33 4.18 1.11
N PHE A 140 3.80 2.97 0.99
CA PHE A 140 2.90 2.56 -0.07
C PHE A 140 1.50 2.46 0.48
N LEU A 141 0.54 3.04 -0.24
CA LEU A 141 -0.88 3.00 0.08
C LEU A 141 -1.65 2.53 -1.14
N TYR A 142 -2.40 1.45 -0.96
CA TYR A 142 -3.42 1.00 -1.89
C TYR A 142 -4.80 1.17 -1.27
N ASN A 143 -5.75 1.66 -2.07
CA ASN A 143 -7.16 1.65 -1.70
C ASN A 143 -8.01 1.35 -2.95
N ALA A 144 -8.82 0.29 -2.88
CA ALA A 144 -9.72 -0.12 -3.94
C ALA A 144 -10.71 0.99 -4.38
N HIS A 145 -11.08 1.88 -3.46
CA HIS A 145 -11.97 3.02 -3.69
C HIS A 145 -11.24 4.30 -4.12
N GLY A 146 -9.93 4.21 -4.34
CA GLY A 146 -9.08 5.33 -4.70
C GLY A 146 -8.43 6.01 -3.50
N VAL A 147 -7.29 6.64 -3.75
CA VAL A 147 -6.50 7.35 -2.74
C VAL A 147 -6.67 8.86 -2.94
N SER A 148 -6.91 9.59 -1.84
CA SER A 148 -6.98 11.05 -1.88
C SER A 148 -5.68 11.64 -2.45
N GLY A 149 -5.82 12.64 -3.33
CA GLY A 149 -4.69 13.21 -4.08
C GLY A 149 -4.32 12.46 -5.37
N CYS A 150 -4.76 11.21 -5.56
CA CYS A 150 -4.49 10.44 -6.79
C CYS A 150 -5.72 10.28 -7.70
N LYS A 151 -6.92 10.63 -7.24
CA LYS A 151 -8.20 10.35 -7.93
C LYS A 151 -8.33 10.92 -9.35
N HIS A 152 -7.55 11.95 -9.69
CA HIS A 152 -7.60 12.61 -11.00
C HIS A 152 -6.49 12.15 -11.95
N ILE A 153 -5.60 11.27 -11.48
CA ILE A 153 -4.53 10.68 -12.28
C ILE A 153 -5.13 9.51 -13.06
N LYS A 154 -5.19 9.64 -14.39
CA LYS A 154 -5.69 8.62 -15.32
C LYS A 154 -4.59 7.65 -15.68
#